data_AF-A0A5C6NPT4-F1
#
_entry.id   AF-A0A5C6NPT4-F1
#
_cell.length_a   1.000
_cell.length_b   1.000
_cell.length_c   1.000
_cell.angle_alpha   90.00
_cell.angle_beta   90.00
_cell.angle_gamma   90.00
#
_symmetry.space_group_name_H-M   'P 1'
#
loop_
_entity.id
_entity.type
_entity.pdbx_description
1 polymer ?
#
loop_
_entity_poly.entity_id
_entity_poly.type
_entity_poly.pdbx_seq_one_letter_code
_entity_poly.pdbx_strand_id
1 'polypeptide(L)' 'MDVCNQTGQLSFSCPENSLCAPYGPGFFECSCTNDHHGYKCLREGQFPIFQVFGPLGAFTAAISFLLWFTQRRHVKRG' A
#
# COMPACT_ATOMS: atom_id res chain seq x y z
N MET A 1 -15.47 -3.09 -26.68
CA MET A 1 -14.55 -4.18 -27.04
C MET A 1 -13.94 -4.65 -25.73
N ASP A 2 -14.48 -5.73 -25.16
CA ASP A 2 -13.93 -6.31 -23.93
C ASP A 2 -12.69 -7.12 -24.28
N VAL A 3 -11.52 -6.48 -24.14
CA VAL A 3 -10.21 -7.12 -24.35
C VAL A 3 -10.06 -8.37 -23.46
N CYS A 4 -10.67 -8.37 -22.28
CA CYS A 4 -10.65 -9.50 -21.34
C CYS A 4 -11.62 -10.64 -21.68
N ASN A 5 -12.52 -10.47 -22.65
CA ASN A 5 -13.52 -11.48 -23.05
C ASN A 5 -13.18 -12.13 -24.41
N GLN A 6 -11.96 -11.87 -24.93
CA GLN A 6 -11.50 -12.35 -26.23
C GLN A 6 -10.83 -13.73 -26.05
N THR A 7 -11.62 -14.80 -26.16
CA THR A 7 -11.22 -16.22 -25.99
C THR A 7 -10.28 -16.78 -27.07
N GLY A 8 -9.75 -15.95 -27.97
CA GLY A 8 -9.24 -16.43 -29.27
C GLY A 8 -7.73 -16.35 -29.53
N GLN A 9 -7.04 -15.25 -29.23
CA GLN A 9 -5.74 -14.99 -29.89
C GLN A 9 -4.72 -14.14 -29.11
N LEU A 10 -4.84 -14.03 -27.79
CA LEU A 10 -3.74 -13.53 -26.99
C LEU A 10 -3.68 -14.34 -25.70
N SER A 11 -2.76 -15.30 -25.65
CA SER A 11 -2.27 -15.88 -24.41
C SER A 11 -1.49 -14.81 -23.62
N PHE A 12 -2.17 -13.72 -23.25
CA PHE A 12 -1.77 -12.85 -22.15
C PHE A 12 -2.49 -13.39 -20.91
N SER A 13 -2.10 -14.59 -20.51
CA SER A 13 -2.56 -15.16 -19.26
C SER A 13 -2.01 -14.28 -18.14
N CYS A 14 -2.90 -13.57 -17.47
CA CYS A 14 -2.57 -12.98 -16.18
C CYS A 14 -2.02 -14.11 -15.27
N PRO A 15 -0.96 -13.86 -14.48
CA PRO A 15 -0.41 -14.86 -13.56
C PRO A 15 -1.48 -15.36 -12.58
N GLU A 16 -1.23 -16.53 -11.97
CA GLU A 16 -2.19 -17.35 -11.19
C GLU A 16 -3.00 -16.57 -10.13
N ASN A 17 -2.48 -15.46 -9.61
CA ASN A 17 -3.11 -14.61 -8.60
C ASN A 17 -3.58 -13.24 -9.14
N SER A 18 -4.01 -13.18 -10.40
CA SER A 18 -4.44 -11.93 -11.03
C SER A 18 -5.55 -12.10 -12.06
N LEU A 19 -6.36 -11.06 -12.21
CA LEU A 19 -7.49 -11.00 -13.14
C LEU A 19 -7.27 -9.91 -14.18
N CYS A 20 -7.69 -10.19 -15.40
CA CYS A 20 -7.72 -9.19 -16.46
C CYS A 20 -8.75 -8.10 -16.12
N ALA A 21 -8.33 -6.84 -16.20
CA ALA A 21 -9.15 -5.66 -16.02
C ALA A 21 -8.97 -4.69 -17.19
N PRO A 22 -10.03 -4.00 -17.64
CA PRO A 22 -9.93 -3.00 -18.70
C PRO A 22 -9.12 -1.78 -18.22
N TYR A 23 -8.12 -1.35 -19.01
CA TYR A 23 -7.26 -0.20 -18.71
C TYR A 23 -7.43 0.92 -19.75
N GLY A 24 -8.65 1.08 -20.26
CA GLY A 24 -9.01 2.05 -21.29
C GLY A 24 -9.29 1.43 -22.66
N PRO A 25 -9.60 2.26 -23.68
CA PRO A 25 -10.04 1.76 -24.99
C PRO A 25 -8.94 0.92 -25.68
N GLY A 26 -9.15 -0.40 -25.75
CA GLY A 26 -8.20 -1.34 -26.35
C GLY A 26 -7.02 -1.74 -25.45
N PHE A 27 -6.99 -1.30 -24.18
CA PHE A 27 -5.94 -1.62 -23.21
C PHE A 27 -6.47 -2.50 -22.08
N PHE A 28 -5.59 -3.32 -21.49
CA PHE A 28 -5.88 -4.16 -20.34
C PHE A 28 -4.71 -4.16 -19.34
N GLU A 29 -5.02 -4.48 -18.09
CA GLU A 29 -4.08 -4.67 -17.00
C GLU A 29 -4.40 -5.98 -16.26
N CYS A 30 -3.42 -6.59 -15.60
CA CYS A 30 -3.65 -7.69 -14.66
C CYS A 30 -3.64 -7.15 -13.23
N SER A 31 -4.80 -7.13 -12.59
CA SER A 31 -4.95 -6.72 -11.19
C SER A 31 -4.84 -7.93 -10.26
N CYS A 32 -4.15 -7.80 -9.12
CA CYS A 32 -4.00 -8.89 -8.17
C CYS A 32 -5.32 -9.24 -7.48
N THR A 33 -5.51 -10.53 -7.18
CA THR A 33 -6.67 -11.02 -6.42
C THR A 33 -6.35 -11.17 -4.93
N ASN A 34 -7.39 -11.05 -4.09
CA ASN A 34 -7.31 -11.26 -2.65
C ASN A 34 -6.22 -10.38 -1.99
N ASP A 35 -5.39 -10.97 -1.13
CA ASP A 35 -4.29 -10.30 -0.41
C ASP A 35 -2.96 -10.33 -1.18
N HIS A 36 -2.99 -10.66 -2.48
CA HIS A 36 -1.80 -10.64 -3.31
C HIS A 36 -1.48 -9.24 -3.79
N HIS A 37 -0.19 -8.91 -3.83
CA HIS A 37 0.28 -7.60 -4.27
C HIS A 37 1.69 -7.66 -4.85
N GLY A 38 2.16 -6.53 -5.37
CA GLY A 38 3.50 -6.39 -5.94
C GLY A 38 3.64 -6.98 -7.35
N TYR A 39 4.88 -7.06 -7.82
CA TYR A 39 5.18 -7.57 -9.16
C TYR A 39 4.69 -9.02 -9.31
N LYS A 40 3.87 -9.26 -10.34
CA LYS A 40 3.26 -10.57 -10.66
C LYS A 40 2.37 -11.17 -9.55
N CYS A 41 1.95 -10.38 -8.56
CA CYS A 41 1.07 -10.86 -7.48
C CYS A 41 1.66 -12.05 -6.71
N LEU A 42 2.99 -12.06 -6.54
CA LEU A 42 3.74 -13.11 -5.84
C LEU A 42 3.88 -12.85 -4.34
N ARG A 43 3.60 -11.62 -3.88
CA ARG A 43 3.63 -11.28 -2.45
C ARG A 43 2.24 -11.41 -1.89
N GLU A 44 2.13 -12.01 -0.72
CA GLU A 44 0.89 -12.21 0.00
C GLU A 44 0.96 -11.53 1.37
N GLY A 45 -0.21 -11.18 1.90
CA GLY A 45 -0.37 -10.60 3.22
C GLY A 45 -0.43 -9.08 3.20
N GLN A 46 -0.64 -8.52 4.38
CA GLN A 46 -0.85 -7.08 4.56
C GLN A 46 0.40 -6.41 5.09
N PHE A 47 0.61 -5.15 4.72
CA PHE A 47 1.67 -4.35 5.31
C PHE A 47 1.48 -4.29 6.84
N PRO A 48 2.52 -4.56 7.65
CA PRO A 48 2.37 -4.64 9.11
C PRO A 48 2.31 -3.24 9.75
N ILE A 49 1.17 -2.57 9.56
CA ILE A 49 0.92 -1.18 9.95
C ILE A 49 1.31 -0.95 11.42
N PHE A 50 0.83 -1.79 12.34
CA PHE A 50 1.08 -1.58 13.77
C PHE A 50 2.55 -1.74 14.17
N GLN A 51 3.29 -2.65 13.53
CA GLN A 51 4.71 -2.86 13.84
C GLN A 51 5.58 -1.69 13.39
N VAL A 52 5.19 -1.01 12.30
CA VAL A 52 5.93 0.13 11.76
C VAL A 52 5.47 1.44 12.40
N PHE A 53 4.17 1.72 12.37
CA PHE A 53 3.61 2.98 12.84
C PHE A 53 3.50 3.07 14.36
N GLY A 54 3.42 1.94 15.07
CA GLY A 54 3.38 1.93 16.54
C GLY A 54 4.64 2.58 17.16
N PRO A 55 5.85 2.06 16.88
CA PRO A 55 7.09 2.65 17.36
C PRO A 55 7.28 4.09 16.87
N LEU A 56 7.06 4.36 15.57
CA LEU A 56 7.18 5.71 15.01
C LEU A 56 6.27 6.72 15.73
N GLY A 57 5.00 6.35 15.95
CA GLY A 57 4.04 7.18 16.68
C GLY A 57 4.44 7.38 18.14
N ALA A 58 4.90 6.33 18.82
CA ALA A 58 5.35 6.39 20.20
C ALA A 58 6.58 7.31 20.37
N PHE A 59 7.59 7.18 19.51
CA PHE A 59 8.76 8.07 19.53
C PHE A 59 8.37 9.51 19.24
N THR A 60 7.51 9.75 18.25
CA THR A 60 7.04 11.09 17.92
C THR A 60 6.31 11.73 19.11
N ALA A 61 5.36 11.01 19.71
CA ALA A 61 4.62 11.48 20.88
C ALA A 61 5.55 11.75 22.08
N ALA A 62 6.50 10.86 22.34
CA ALA A 62 7.48 11.04 23.40
C ALA A 62 8.35 12.28 23.19
N ILE A 63 8.86 12.49 21.97
CA ILE A 63 9.64 13.68 21.62
C ILE A 63 8.79 14.95 21.74
N SER A 64 7.57 14.95 21.20
CA SER A 64 6.66 16.09 21.33
C SER A 64 6.37 16.43 22.79
N PHE A 65 6.19 15.43 23.64
CA PHE A 65 5.98 15.63 25.08
C PHE A 65 7.25 16.16 25.75
N LEU A 66 8.42 15.58 25.49
CA LEU A 66 9.70 16.07 26.03
C LEU A 66 9.96 17.53 25.63
N LEU A 67 9.73 17.87 24.35
CA LEU A 67 9.86 19.23 23.85
C LEU A 67 8.84 20.16 24.51
N TRP A 68 7.59 19.72 24.68
CA TRP A 68 6.58 20.51 25.38
C TRP A 68 6.99 20.83 26.82
N PHE A 69 7.47 19.84 27.56
CA PHE A 69 7.90 20.03 28.94
C PHE A 69 9.14 20.90 29.06
N THR A 70 10.13 20.70 28.19
CA THR A 70 11.37 21.48 28.22
C THR A 70 11.14 22.91 27.70
N GLN A 71 10.51 23.08 26.54
CA GLN A 71 10.26 24.40 25.96
C GLN A 71 9.27 25.23 26.81
N ARG A 72 8.17 24.66 27.33
CA ARG A 72 7.27 25.43 28.22
C ARG A 72 7.87 25.78 29.57
N ARG A 73 8.82 24.99 30.09
CA ARG A 73 9.53 25.32 31.34
C ARG A 73 10.50 26.49 31.16
N HIS A 74 11.03 26.70 29.95
CA HIS A 74 11.91 27.84 29.65
C HIS A 74 11.14 29.12 29.30
N VAL A 75 9.89 29.04 28.82
CA VAL A 75 9.06 30.24 28.51
C VAL A 75 8.44 30.89 29.75
N LYS A 76 8.27 30.15 30.86
CA LYS A 76 7.73 30.70 32.13
C LYS A 76 8.78 31.32 33.06
N ARG A 77 10.01 31.55 32.59
CA ARG A 77 11.14 32.15 33.34
C ARG A 77 11.58 33.52 32.78
N GLY A 78 10.64 34.29 32.22
CA GLY A 78 10.83 35.68 31.80
C GLY A 78 9.79 36.56 32.47
#